data_AF-A0A100IGU7-F1
#
_entry.id   AF-A0A100IGU7-F1
#
_cell.length_a   1.000
_cell.length_b   1.000
_cell.length_c   1.000
_cell.angle_alpha   90.00
_cell.angle_beta   90.00
_cell.angle_gamma   90.00
#
_symmetry.space_group_name_H-M   'P 1'
#
loop_
_entity.id
_entity.type
_entity.pdbx_description
1 polymer ?
#
loop_
_entity_poly.entity_id
_entity_poly.type
_entity_poly.pdbx_seq_one_letter_code
_entity_poly.pdbx_strand_id
1 'polypeptide(L)'
;MHPFVEIIVEFISHFIFKATVSFLQPTNDITINMFMQFITLLMTDPVLQAIDDFDELQCLIVGDLAVHCYIREEETEASRILTLEIAIHPPKLARKIKAKLAQINGFERPTTLLYWNMALGRPRISIIPTNELPYVPTGFQPLQQFHHTRLPLIDKLDLMVCKAYTCGMRSQEQNEKDAADVVKLKELINVDHN
;
A
#
# COMPACT_ATOMS: atom_id res chain seq x y z
N MET A 1 16.88 5.61 35.47
CA MET A 1 15.57 5.74 34.80
C MET A 1 14.78 4.48 35.09
N HIS A 2 13.55 4.62 35.61
CA HIS A 2 12.81 3.49 36.17
C HIS A 2 12.13 2.68 35.05
N PRO A 3 12.22 1.34 35.02
CA PRO A 3 11.66 0.49 33.96
C PRO A 3 10.13 0.62 33.78
N PHE A 4 9.44 1.22 34.76
CA PHE A 4 8.02 1.53 34.68
C PHE A 4 7.69 2.68 33.72
N VAL A 5 8.60 3.63 33.51
CA VAL A 5 8.35 4.78 32.63
C VAL A 5 8.40 4.36 31.16
N GLU A 6 9.32 3.47 30.79
CA GLU A 6 9.41 2.94 29.42
C GLU A 6 8.18 2.13 29.05
N ILE A 7 7.70 1.25 29.93
CA ILE A 7 6.48 0.46 29.71
C ILE A 7 5.26 1.37 29.54
N ILE A 8 5.14 2.44 30.33
CA ILE A 8 4.03 3.38 30.23
C ILE A 8 4.08 4.15 28.90
N VAL A 9 5.26 4.55 28.43
CA VAL A 9 5.42 5.23 27.13
C VAL A 9 5.11 4.29 25.97
N GLU A 10 5.52 3.03 26.04
CA GLU A 10 5.18 2.00 25.04
C GLU A 10 3.67 1.73 25.03
N PHE A 11 3.06 1.59 26.22
CA PHE A 11 1.62 1.35 26.34
C PHE A 11 0.82 2.54 25.84
N ILE A 12 1.21 3.78 26.20
CA ILE A 12 0.54 5.00 25.74
C ILE A 12 0.73 5.18 24.23
N SER A 13 1.91 4.90 23.68
CA SER A 13 2.13 4.93 22.22
C SER A 13 1.26 3.90 21.50
N HIS A 14 1.15 2.68 22.05
CA HIS A 14 0.30 1.63 21.52
C HIS A 14 -1.20 1.93 21.67
N PHE A 15 -1.60 2.63 22.74
CA PHE A 15 -3.00 3.00 23.00
C PHE A 15 -3.44 4.24 22.23
N ILE A 16 -2.56 5.24 22.06
CA ILE A 16 -2.80 6.39 21.19
C ILE A 16 -2.87 5.91 19.73
N PHE A 17 -1.99 5.00 19.30
CA PHE A 17 -2.08 4.35 17.98
C PHE A 17 -3.43 3.65 17.78
N LYS A 18 -4.00 2.99 18.80
CA LYS A 18 -5.34 2.41 18.73
C LYS A 18 -6.47 3.45 18.76
N ALA A 19 -6.33 4.54 19.51
CA ALA A 19 -7.36 5.55 19.68
C ALA A 19 -7.50 6.49 18.48
N THR A 20 -6.43 6.72 17.71
CA THR A 20 -6.48 7.55 16.51
C THR A 20 -7.06 6.81 15.28
N VAL A 21 -7.19 5.49 15.34
CA VAL A 21 -7.69 4.64 14.23
C VAL A 21 -9.24 4.57 14.17
N SER A 22 -9.95 5.27 15.07
CA SER A 22 -11.42 5.24 15.13
C SER A 22 -12.09 6.41 14.40
N PHE A 23 -11.88 6.54 13.08
CA PHE A 23 -12.73 7.43 12.25
C PHE A 23 -13.00 6.93 10.83
N LEU A 24 -12.93 5.62 10.60
CA LEU A 24 -13.27 5.04 9.30
C LEU A 24 -14.05 3.74 9.53
N GLN A 25 -15.25 3.64 8.96
CA GLN A 25 -16.02 2.38 9.04
C GLN A 25 -15.23 1.30 8.31
N PRO A 26 -14.81 0.22 8.99
CA PRO A 26 -14.07 -0.87 8.37
C PRO A 26 -14.93 -1.54 7.30
N THR A 27 -14.33 -1.91 6.17
CA THR A 27 -14.97 -2.79 5.19
C THR A 27 -14.89 -4.24 5.67
N ASN A 28 -15.70 -5.15 5.14
CA ASN A 28 -15.48 -6.59 5.38
C ASN A 28 -14.16 -7.10 4.74
N ASP A 29 -13.54 -6.29 3.90
CA ASP A 29 -12.26 -6.58 3.26
C ASP A 29 -11.08 -6.28 4.21
N ILE A 30 -10.43 -7.35 4.68
CA ILE A 30 -9.28 -7.29 5.59
C ILE A 30 -8.09 -6.60 4.92
N THR A 31 -7.86 -6.83 3.62
CA THR A 31 -6.73 -6.23 2.90
C THR A 31 -6.88 -4.72 2.81
N ILE A 32 -8.09 -4.23 2.50
CA ILE A 32 -8.35 -2.79 2.46
C ILE A 32 -8.25 -2.16 3.85
N ASN A 33 -8.70 -2.85 4.89
CA ASN A 33 -8.52 -2.38 6.26
C ASN A 33 -7.04 -2.29 6.64
N MET A 34 -6.22 -3.31 6.32
CA MET A 34 -4.76 -3.27 6.55
C MET A 34 -4.11 -2.13 5.76
N PHE A 35 -4.52 -1.93 4.51
CA PHE A 35 -4.07 -0.83 3.69
C PHE A 35 -4.36 0.54 4.32
N MET A 36 -5.58 0.75 4.79
CA MET A 36 -5.95 2.03 5.40
C MET A 36 -5.26 2.27 6.75
N GLN A 37 -4.97 1.20 7.51
CA GLN A 37 -4.09 1.29 8.68
C GLN A 37 -2.66 1.69 8.29
N PHE A 38 -2.13 1.17 7.18
CA PHE A 38 -0.83 1.58 6.67
C PHE A 38 -0.82 3.06 6.25
N ILE A 39 -1.85 3.53 5.55
CA ILE A 39 -2.01 4.96 5.21
C ILE A 39 -2.09 5.84 6.47
N THR A 40 -2.83 5.40 7.49
CA THR A 40 -2.93 6.10 8.78
C THR A 40 -1.57 6.19 9.46
N LEU A 41 -0.78 5.11 9.43
CA LEU A 41 0.58 5.11 9.96
C LEU A 41 1.47 6.10 9.20
N LEU A 42 1.40 6.15 7.86
CA LEU A 42 2.15 7.15 7.08
C LEU A 42 1.81 8.58 7.48
N MET A 43 0.54 8.85 7.81
CA MET A 43 0.04 10.19 8.16
C MET A 43 0.30 10.60 9.62
N THR A 44 0.43 9.64 10.54
CA THR A 44 0.44 9.94 11.98
C THR A 44 1.79 9.66 12.66
N ASP A 45 2.66 8.84 12.06
CA ASP A 45 3.94 8.52 12.67
C ASP A 45 4.94 9.70 12.58
N PRO A 46 5.47 10.19 13.72
CA PRO A 46 6.33 11.37 13.74
C PRO A 46 7.68 11.17 13.02
N VAL A 47 8.18 9.94 12.94
CA VAL A 47 9.44 9.63 12.22
C VAL A 47 9.25 9.78 10.71
N LEU A 48 8.06 9.46 10.21
CA LEU A 48 7.70 9.66 8.81
C LEU A 48 7.37 11.12 8.49
N GLN A 49 6.60 11.78 9.36
CA GLN A 49 6.25 13.20 9.20
C GLN A 49 7.46 14.13 9.24
N ALA A 50 8.56 13.72 9.88
CA ALA A 50 9.82 14.47 9.94
C ALA A 50 10.70 14.35 8.66
N ILE A 51 10.23 13.66 7.62
CA ILE A 51 10.94 13.60 6.34
C ILE A 51 10.82 14.95 5.62
N ASP A 52 11.94 15.52 5.14
CA ASP A 52 11.86 16.75 4.35
C ASP A 52 11.01 16.56 3.09
N ASP A 53 10.15 17.54 2.83
CA ASP A 53 9.15 17.59 1.75
C ASP A 53 8.06 16.51 1.85
N PHE A 54 7.80 15.97 3.05
CA PHE A 54 6.77 14.94 3.24
C PHE A 54 5.36 15.44 2.90
N ASP A 55 5.09 16.73 3.03
CA ASP A 55 3.83 17.38 2.65
C ASP A 55 3.57 17.36 1.12
N GLU A 56 4.62 17.20 0.31
CA GLU A 56 4.51 16.98 -1.14
C GLU A 56 4.15 15.53 -1.50
N LEU A 57 4.06 14.62 -0.52
CA LEU A 57 3.82 13.20 -0.77
C LEU A 57 2.45 12.94 -1.39
N GLN A 58 2.49 12.38 -2.59
CA GLN A 58 1.32 11.85 -3.27
C GLN A 58 1.48 10.35 -3.52
N CYS A 59 0.37 9.63 -3.38
CA CYS A 59 0.31 8.19 -3.50
C CYS A 59 -0.77 7.77 -4.49
N LEU A 60 -0.55 6.61 -5.11
CA LEU A 60 -1.50 5.94 -6.00
C LEU A 60 -1.43 4.43 -5.70
N ILE A 61 -2.57 3.77 -5.53
CA ILE A 61 -2.64 2.32 -5.35
C ILE A 61 -2.39 1.66 -6.70
N VAL A 62 -1.48 0.69 -6.74
CA VAL A 62 -1.04 0.01 -7.97
C VAL A 62 -0.97 -1.50 -7.77
N GLY A 63 -0.55 -2.22 -8.82
CA GLY A 63 -0.22 -3.64 -8.74
C GLY A 63 -1.40 -4.52 -8.33
N ASP A 64 -1.14 -5.55 -7.55
CA ASP A 64 -2.13 -6.56 -7.17
C ASP A 64 -3.26 -5.97 -6.31
N LEU A 65 -2.95 -4.96 -5.48
CA LEU A 65 -3.95 -4.28 -4.66
C LEU A 65 -4.97 -3.51 -5.52
N ALA A 66 -4.52 -2.88 -6.61
CA ALA A 66 -5.42 -2.20 -7.54
C ALA A 66 -6.32 -3.19 -8.29
N VAL A 67 -5.77 -4.32 -8.76
CA VAL A 67 -6.52 -5.40 -9.40
C VAL A 67 -7.63 -5.92 -8.46
N HIS A 68 -7.28 -6.20 -7.21
CA HIS A 68 -8.21 -6.63 -6.16
C HIS A 68 -9.37 -5.63 -5.98
N CYS A 69 -9.05 -4.33 -5.92
CA CYS A 69 -10.06 -3.28 -5.76
C CYS A 69 -11.06 -3.20 -6.94
N TYR A 70 -10.62 -3.53 -8.16
CA TYR A 70 -11.47 -3.48 -9.36
C TYR A 70 -12.35 -4.71 -9.52
N ILE A 71 -11.78 -5.88 -9.25
CA ILE A 71 -12.45 -7.15 -9.56
C ILE A 71 -13.36 -7.57 -8.41
N ARG A 72 -13.00 -7.26 -7.15
CA ARG A 72 -13.72 -7.65 -5.93
C ARG A 72 -14.34 -9.04 -6.06
N GLU A 73 -13.54 -10.01 -6.50
CA GLU A 73 -13.96 -11.41 -6.40
C GLU A 73 -14.29 -11.64 -4.91
N GLU A 74 -15.40 -12.33 -4.63
CA GLU A 74 -15.68 -12.88 -3.30
C GLU A 74 -14.60 -13.92 -3.01
N GLU A 75 -13.37 -13.46 -2.75
CA GLU A 75 -12.25 -14.31 -2.40
C GLU A 75 -12.64 -14.96 -1.09
N THR A 76 -12.92 -16.26 -1.15
CA THR A 76 -13.07 -17.10 0.02
C THR A 76 -11.84 -16.90 0.90
N GLU A 77 -12.11 -16.29 2.06
CA GLU A 77 -11.37 -15.92 3.28
C GLU A 77 -9.99 -16.56 3.62
N ALA A 78 -9.48 -17.52 2.84
CA ALA A 78 -8.39 -18.40 3.27
C ALA A 78 -7.01 -18.16 2.65
N SER A 79 -6.83 -17.42 1.54
CA SER A 79 -5.48 -17.44 0.92
C SER A 79 -5.16 -16.31 -0.04
N ARG A 80 -4.90 -15.10 0.47
CA ARG A 80 -3.79 -14.25 0.04
C ARG A 80 -3.70 -13.02 0.92
N ILE A 81 -2.67 -12.95 1.77
CA ILE A 81 -2.20 -11.66 2.25
C ILE A 81 -1.56 -10.98 1.03
N LEU A 82 -2.32 -10.11 0.37
CA LEU A 82 -1.85 -9.36 -0.79
C LEU A 82 -0.70 -8.43 -0.38
N THR A 83 0.13 -8.10 -1.36
CA THR A 83 1.13 -7.04 -1.18
C THR A 83 0.38 -5.70 -1.18
N LEU A 84 0.62 -4.86 -0.19
CA LEU A 84 0.12 -3.49 -0.17
C LEU A 84 1.02 -2.66 -1.07
N GLU A 85 0.62 -2.48 -2.33
CA GLU A 85 1.42 -1.83 -3.37
C GLU A 85 0.96 -0.40 -3.63
N ILE A 86 1.86 0.56 -3.41
CA ILE A 86 1.65 1.98 -3.72
C ILE A 86 2.78 2.53 -4.59
N ALA A 87 2.41 3.38 -5.54
CA ALA A 87 3.35 4.27 -6.21
C ALA A 87 3.44 5.60 -5.47
N ILE A 88 4.63 6.20 -5.43
CA ILE A 88 4.91 7.47 -4.75
C ILE A 88 5.48 8.52 -5.70
N HIS A 89 4.93 9.73 -5.59
CA HIS A 89 5.42 10.95 -6.20
C HIS A 89 5.61 12.05 -5.12
N PRO A 90 6.68 12.87 -5.18
CA PRO A 90 7.86 12.73 -6.03
C PRO A 90 8.72 11.50 -5.68
N PRO A 91 9.46 10.92 -6.66
CA PRO A 91 10.15 9.63 -6.50
C PRO A 91 11.21 9.63 -5.38
N LYS A 92 11.78 10.80 -5.06
CA LYS A 92 12.75 10.99 -3.97
C LYS A 92 12.21 10.54 -2.60
N LEU A 93 10.90 10.69 -2.37
CA LEU A 93 10.27 10.39 -1.08
C LEU A 93 10.15 8.88 -0.83
N ALA A 94 9.92 8.07 -1.86
CA ALA A 94 9.79 6.62 -1.73
C ALA A 94 10.99 5.98 -1.01
N ARG A 95 12.21 6.40 -1.38
CA ARG A 95 13.45 5.90 -0.76
C ARG A 95 13.57 6.35 0.71
N LYS A 96 13.24 7.62 1.00
CA LYS A 96 13.28 8.16 2.37
C LYS A 96 12.27 7.41 3.27
N ILE A 97 11.04 7.21 2.78
CA ILE A 97 9.97 6.49 3.49
C ILE A 97 10.39 5.05 3.77
N LYS A 98 10.86 4.29 2.76
CA LYS A 98 11.35 2.92 2.97
C LYS A 98 12.45 2.84 4.05
N ALA A 99 13.37 3.80 4.06
CA ALA A 99 14.46 3.84 5.03
C ALA A 99 13.95 4.14 6.45
N LYS A 100 12.97 5.03 6.61
CA LYS A 100 12.35 5.35 7.89
C LYS A 100 11.43 4.26 8.41
N LEU A 101 10.65 3.62 7.55
CA LEU A 101 9.82 2.46 7.93
C LEU A 101 10.67 1.35 8.56
N ALA A 102 11.88 1.09 8.05
CA ALA A 102 12.79 0.10 8.63
C ALA A 102 13.31 0.47 10.04
N GLN A 103 13.07 1.69 10.51
CA GLN A 103 13.42 2.16 11.86
C GLN A 103 12.22 2.11 12.83
N ILE A 104 11.01 1.85 12.31
CA ILE A 104 9.76 1.83 13.09
C ILE A 104 9.50 0.41 13.58
N ASN A 105 9.16 0.28 14.86
CA ASN A 105 8.82 -1.01 15.46
C ASN A 105 7.67 -1.68 14.71
N GLY A 106 7.81 -2.99 14.46
CA GLY A 106 6.84 -3.77 13.70
C GLY A 106 7.14 -3.84 12.21
N PHE A 107 8.10 -3.09 11.66
CA PHE A 107 8.57 -3.31 10.29
C PHE A 107 9.82 -4.18 10.26
N GLU A 108 9.86 -5.09 9.29
CA GLU A 108 11.00 -5.97 9.06
C GLU A 108 11.47 -5.89 7.61
N ARG A 109 12.78 -6.03 7.43
CA ARG A 109 13.42 -6.08 6.12
C ARG A 109 14.44 -7.22 6.06
N PRO A 110 14.00 -8.49 6.03
CA PRO A 110 14.89 -9.66 6.08
C PRO A 110 15.84 -9.74 4.87
N THR A 111 15.49 -9.09 3.75
CA THR A 111 16.35 -8.91 2.57
C THR A 111 16.10 -7.54 1.93
N THR A 112 15.52 -7.49 0.75
CA THR A 112 15.11 -6.26 0.06
C THR A 112 13.63 -5.95 0.27
N LEU A 113 12.84 -6.93 0.71
CA LEU A 113 11.40 -6.84 0.90
C LEU A 113 11.04 -6.23 2.26
N LEU A 114 10.09 -5.31 2.26
CA LEU A 114 9.55 -4.69 3.46
C LEU A 114 8.28 -5.44 3.89
N TYR A 115 8.23 -5.86 5.14
CA TYR A 115 7.06 -6.46 5.77
C TYR A 115 6.61 -5.62 6.95
N TRP A 116 5.30 -5.61 7.20
CA TRP A 116 4.73 -5.01 8.41
C TRP A 116 4.12 -6.10 9.27
N ASN A 117 4.72 -6.36 10.43
CA ASN A 117 4.25 -7.30 11.42
C ASN A 117 3.12 -6.68 12.24
N MET A 118 1.92 -7.19 12.05
CA MET A 118 0.73 -6.80 12.78
C MET A 118 0.21 -8.01 13.57
N ALA A 119 -0.57 -7.76 14.61
CA ALA A 119 -1.16 -8.85 15.41
C ALA A 119 -2.03 -9.81 14.58
N LEU A 120 -2.63 -9.32 13.49
CA LEU A 120 -3.55 -10.06 12.62
C LEU A 120 -2.95 -10.47 11.27
N GLY A 121 -1.67 -10.20 11.01
CA GLY A 121 -1.08 -10.52 9.72
C GLY A 121 0.30 -9.93 9.50
N ARG A 122 0.94 -10.35 8.40
CA ARG A 122 2.26 -9.86 7.99
C ARG A 122 2.24 -9.43 6.52
N PRO A 123 1.50 -8.36 6.16
CA PRO A 123 1.49 -7.88 4.80
C PRO A 123 2.88 -7.49 4.32
N ARG A 124 3.18 -7.84 3.08
CA ARG A 124 4.29 -7.27 2.34
C ARG A 124 3.90 -5.86 1.90
N ILE A 125 4.80 -4.90 2.06
CA ILE A 125 4.62 -3.53 1.61
C ILE A 125 5.52 -3.30 0.39
N SER A 126 4.95 -2.83 -0.71
CA SER A 126 5.71 -2.38 -1.88
C SER A 126 5.48 -0.89 -2.06
N ILE A 127 6.57 -0.12 -2.02
CA ILE A 127 6.56 1.30 -2.29
C ILE A 127 7.35 1.52 -3.58
N ILE A 128 6.71 1.99 -4.64
CA ILE A 128 7.32 2.09 -5.96
C ILE A 128 7.52 3.57 -6.26
N PRO A 129 8.76 4.07 -6.39
CA PRO A 129 8.96 5.43 -6.85
C PRO A 129 8.47 5.56 -8.29
N THR A 130 7.90 6.72 -8.63
CA THR A 130 7.35 6.98 -9.98
C THR A 130 8.33 6.82 -11.14
N ASN A 131 9.65 6.87 -10.90
CA ASN A 131 10.67 6.62 -11.93
C ASN A 131 10.97 5.12 -12.17
N GLU A 132 10.37 4.21 -11.41
CA GLU A 132 10.40 2.75 -11.67
C GLU A 132 9.17 2.27 -12.45
N LEU A 133 8.20 3.15 -12.72
CA LEU A 133 7.03 2.88 -13.56
C LEU A 133 7.34 3.15 -15.05
N PRO A 134 6.59 2.54 -16.00
CA PRO A 134 6.78 2.80 -17.43
C PRO A 134 6.58 4.27 -17.83
N TYR A 135 5.70 4.98 -17.12
CA TYR A 135 5.51 6.42 -17.12
C TYR A 135 4.86 6.80 -15.78
N VAL A 136 4.61 8.09 -15.54
CA VAL A 136 3.88 8.55 -14.35
C VAL A 136 2.38 8.53 -14.64
N PRO A 137 1.59 7.62 -14.05
CA PRO A 137 0.13 7.59 -14.26
C PRO A 137 -0.55 8.85 -13.72
N THR A 138 -1.78 9.09 -14.17
CA THR A 138 -2.62 10.12 -13.54
C THR A 138 -3.25 9.60 -12.24
N GLY A 139 -3.86 10.49 -11.45
CA GLY A 139 -4.65 10.09 -10.27
C GLY A 139 -3.90 10.03 -8.94
N PHE A 140 -2.62 10.40 -8.89
CA PHE A 140 -1.89 10.58 -7.64
C PHE A 140 -2.61 11.57 -6.71
N GLN A 141 -2.75 11.21 -5.44
CA GLN A 141 -3.41 12.05 -4.44
C GLN A 141 -2.57 12.22 -3.19
N PRO A 142 -2.61 13.38 -2.52
CA PRO A 142 -2.06 13.55 -1.19
C PRO A 142 -2.65 12.52 -0.21
N LEU A 143 -1.86 12.08 0.77
CA LEU A 143 -2.31 11.09 1.77
C LEU A 143 -3.60 11.51 2.49
N GLN A 144 -3.78 12.82 2.73
CA GLN A 144 -4.93 13.39 3.42
C GLN A 144 -6.26 13.19 2.68
N GLN A 145 -6.21 12.85 1.38
CA GLN A 145 -7.40 12.63 0.55
C GLN A 145 -7.81 11.14 0.48
N PHE A 146 -7.07 10.24 1.13
CA PHE A 146 -7.41 8.82 1.15
C PHE A 146 -8.63 8.56 2.03
N HIS A 147 -9.66 7.97 1.45
CA HIS A 147 -10.88 7.58 2.15
C HIS A 147 -11.28 6.15 1.79
N HIS A 148 -11.84 5.39 2.74
CA HIS A 148 -12.26 3.98 2.51
C HIS A 148 -13.27 3.85 1.37
N THR A 149 -14.09 4.87 1.15
CA THR A 149 -15.12 4.89 0.10
C THR A 149 -14.58 5.33 -1.26
N ARG A 150 -13.36 5.91 -1.30
CA ARG A 150 -12.74 6.44 -2.51
C ARG A 150 -11.22 6.31 -2.42
N LEU A 151 -10.75 5.14 -2.82
CA LEU A 151 -9.33 4.82 -2.92
C LEU A 151 -8.76 5.40 -4.23
N PRO A 152 -7.57 6.05 -4.20
CA PRO A 152 -6.90 6.50 -5.42
C PRO A 152 -6.25 5.32 -6.11
N LEU A 153 -7.01 4.66 -6.97
CA LEU A 153 -6.55 3.56 -7.81
C LEU A 153 -5.93 4.13 -9.09
N ILE A 154 -4.83 3.52 -9.53
CA ILE A 154 -4.33 3.69 -10.90
C ILE A 154 -5.41 3.31 -11.91
N ASP A 155 -5.56 4.08 -13.00
CA ASP A 155 -6.51 3.78 -14.05
C ASP A 155 -6.33 2.35 -14.62
N LYS A 156 -7.43 1.71 -15.06
CA LYS A 156 -7.39 0.32 -15.53
C LYS A 156 -6.45 0.13 -16.72
N LEU A 157 -6.42 1.09 -17.65
CA LEU A 157 -5.52 1.05 -18.80
C LEU A 157 -4.06 1.21 -18.36
N ASP A 158 -3.79 2.19 -17.48
CA ASP A 158 -2.46 2.42 -16.92
C ASP A 158 -1.95 1.19 -16.13
N LEU A 159 -2.83 0.53 -15.37
CA LEU A 159 -2.53 -0.71 -14.65
C LEU A 159 -2.18 -1.86 -15.60
N MET A 160 -2.95 -2.00 -16.69
CA MET A 160 -2.69 -3.00 -17.73
C MET A 160 -1.32 -2.77 -18.37
N VAL A 161 -0.95 -1.51 -18.66
CA VAL A 161 0.39 -1.18 -19.19
C VAL A 161 1.49 -1.52 -18.18
N CYS A 162 1.30 -1.22 -16.89
CA CYS A 162 2.27 -1.56 -15.86
C CYS A 162 2.50 -3.08 -15.74
N LYS A 163 1.41 -3.86 -15.74
CA LYS A 163 1.43 -5.33 -15.71
C LYS A 163 2.17 -5.90 -16.93
N ALA A 164 1.85 -5.40 -18.13
CA ALA A 164 2.50 -5.82 -19.37
C ALA A 164 3.99 -5.43 -19.40
N TYR A 165 4.34 -4.23 -18.91
CA TYR A 165 5.72 -3.75 -18.86
C TYR A 165 6.61 -4.62 -17.97
N THR A 166 6.11 -5.08 -16.83
CA THR A 166 6.89 -5.95 -15.93
C THR A 166 6.91 -7.42 -16.36
N CYS A 167 5.98 -7.82 -17.22
CA CYS A 167 5.90 -9.19 -17.72
C CYS A 167 7.15 -9.54 -18.55
N GLY A 168 7.77 -10.68 -18.23
CA GLY A 168 9.02 -11.15 -18.85
C GLY A 168 10.29 -10.80 -18.06
N MET A 169 10.19 -9.94 -17.05
CA MET A 169 11.30 -9.64 -16.11
C MET A 169 11.13 -10.32 -14.74
N ARG A 170 10.04 -11.05 -14.54
CA ARG A 170 9.67 -11.68 -13.26
C ARG A 170 9.76 -13.20 -13.35
N SER A 171 9.51 -13.89 -12.23
CA SER A 171 9.39 -15.34 -12.23
C SER A 171 8.24 -15.81 -13.13
N GLN A 172 8.31 -17.06 -13.59
CA GLN A 172 7.26 -17.63 -14.46
C GLN A 172 5.86 -17.49 -13.84
N GLU A 173 5.70 -17.87 -12.56
CA GLU A 173 4.42 -17.75 -11.83
C GLU A 173 3.90 -16.30 -11.80
N GLN A 174 4.80 -15.32 -11.60
CA GLN A 174 4.41 -13.91 -11.60
C GLN A 174 4.01 -13.44 -13.00
N ASN A 175 4.71 -13.88 -14.05
CA ASN A 175 4.35 -13.55 -15.43
C ASN A 175 3.00 -14.16 -15.82
N GLU A 176 2.72 -15.40 -15.41
CA GLU A 176 1.42 -16.04 -15.65
C GLU A 176 0.29 -15.29 -14.94
N LYS A 177 0.51 -14.86 -13.70
CA LYS A 177 -0.45 -14.01 -12.97
C LYS A 177 -0.65 -12.66 -13.66
N ASP A 178 0.43 -11.97 -14.02
CA ASP A 178 0.35 -10.66 -14.67
C ASP A 178 -0.39 -10.76 -16.02
N ALA A 179 -0.18 -11.84 -16.79
CA ALA A 179 -0.91 -12.11 -18.02
C ALA A 179 -2.41 -12.35 -17.77
N ALA A 180 -2.77 -13.11 -16.73
CA ALA A 180 -4.17 -13.32 -16.35
C ALA A 180 -4.85 -12.01 -15.92
N ASP A 181 -4.16 -11.18 -15.13
CA ASP A 181 -4.67 -9.88 -14.70
C ASP A 181 -4.91 -8.94 -15.89
N VAL A 182 -4.02 -8.94 -16.89
CA VAL A 182 -4.21 -8.17 -18.14
C VAL A 182 -5.49 -8.59 -18.88
N VAL A 183 -5.78 -9.90 -18.95
CA VAL A 183 -7.02 -10.40 -19.58
C VAL A 183 -8.24 -9.89 -18.81
N LYS A 184 -8.26 -10.01 -17.48
CA LYS A 184 -9.36 -9.52 -16.64
C LYS A 184 -9.56 -8.01 -16.76
N LEU A 185 -8.48 -7.22 -16.75
CA LEU A 185 -8.55 -5.76 -16.91
C LEU A 185 -9.10 -5.35 -18.28
N LYS A 186 -8.71 -6.06 -19.35
CA LYS A 186 -9.25 -5.84 -20.69
C LYS A 186 -10.76 -6.07 -20.73
N GLU A 187 -11.25 -7.12 -20.08
CA GLU A 187 -12.69 -7.39 -19.99
C GLU A 187 -13.44 -6.27 -19.26
N LEU A 188 -12.92 -5.80 -18.12
CA LEU A 188 -13.51 -4.68 -17.37
C LEU A 188 -13.56 -3.38 -18.20
N ILE A 189 -12.48 -3.05 -18.91
CA ILE A 189 -12.44 -1.86 -19.78
C ILE A 189 -13.49 -1.96 -20.89
N ASN A 190 -13.67 -3.13 -21.49
CA ASN A 190 -14.68 -3.33 -22.53
C ASN A 190 -16.12 -3.19 -21.98
N VAL A 191 -16.36 -3.59 -20.74
CA VAL A 191 -17.68 -3.42 -20.08
C VAL A 191 -17.97 -1.94 -19.82
N ASP A 192 -16.99 -1.16 -19.37
CA ASP A 192 -17.17 0.27 -19.10
C ASP A 192 -17.48 1.11 -20.36
N HIS A 193 -17.22 0.57 -21.55
CA HIS A 193 -17.43 1.23 -22.84
C HIS A 193 -18.72 0.82 -23.57
N ASN A 194 -19.52 -0.10 -23.00
CA ASN A 194 -20.84 -0.49 -23.52
C ASN A 194 -21.97 0.04 -22.63
#